data_AF-A0A375A8U7-F1
#
_entry.id   AF-A0A375A8U7-F1
#
_cell.length_a   1.000
_cell.length_b   1.000
_cell.length_c   1.000
_cell.angle_alpha   90.00
_cell.angle_beta   90.00
_cell.angle_gamma   90.00
#
_symmetry.space_group_name_H-M   'P 1'
#
loop_
_entity.id
_entity.type
_entity.pdbx_description
1 polymer ?
#
loop_
_entity_poly.entity_id
_entity_poly.type
_entity_poly.pdbx_seq_one_letter_code
_entity_poly.pdbx_strand_id
1 'polypeptide(L)'
;MSADVRFYALNRKFLDSRDKIPEQAQQVMYYSLAIGHHVGVIDCLKQVLHCPLSEYEGWVGQLADDEARRKMLGLLRFGEITIDSTHVTLLGSAFGALKGRDSHPDWTLTLMGQLAAIQQEPAIYLMVKRLDN
;
A
#
# COMPACT_ATOMS: atom_id res chain seq x y z
N MET A 1 14.31 18.30 -3.21
CA MET A 1 13.75 17.40 -2.18
C MET A 1 13.16 16.23 -2.94
N SER A 2 13.77 15.06 -2.82
CA SER A 2 13.29 13.83 -3.46
C SER A 2 12.32 13.15 -2.50
N ALA A 3 11.03 13.20 -2.80
CA ALA A 3 10.02 12.51 -2.03
C ALA A 3 9.70 11.16 -2.69
N ASP A 4 9.50 10.14 -1.88
CA ASP A 4 9.20 8.78 -2.33
C ASP A 4 7.84 8.31 -1.81
N VAL A 5 7.23 7.36 -2.51
CA VAL A 5 5.98 6.71 -2.14
C VAL A 5 6.23 5.23 -1.90
N ARG A 6 5.76 4.72 -0.76
CA ARG A 6 5.85 3.30 -0.41
C ARG A 6 4.49 2.72 -0.09
N PHE A 7 4.26 1.51 -0.58
CA PHE A 7 3.07 0.72 -0.32
C PHE A 7 3.45 -0.43 0.59
N TYR A 8 2.71 -0.60 1.68
CA TYR A 8 2.85 -1.67 2.63
C TYR A 8 1.57 -2.47 2.68
N ALA A 9 1.67 -3.80 2.58
CA ALA A 9 0.58 -4.71 2.85
C ALA A 9 0.62 -5.13 4.32
N LEU A 10 -0.51 -4.95 5.01
CA LEU A 10 -0.70 -5.28 6.42
C LEU A 10 -1.87 -6.24 6.59
N ASN A 11 -1.77 -7.11 7.59
CA ASN A 11 -2.87 -8.00 7.99
C ASN A 11 -3.47 -7.55 9.34
N ARG A 12 -4.77 -7.24 9.34
CA ARG A 12 -5.54 -6.73 10.48
C ARG A 12 -5.64 -7.73 11.64
N LYS A 13 -5.47 -9.04 11.39
CA LYS A 13 -5.49 -10.09 12.43
C LYS A 13 -4.42 -9.87 13.52
N PHE A 14 -3.38 -9.07 13.25
CA PHE A 14 -2.32 -8.74 14.21
C PHE A 14 -2.49 -7.40 14.93
N LEU A 15 -3.37 -6.50 14.46
CA LEU A 15 -3.62 -5.21 15.12
C LEU A 15 -4.60 -5.33 16.29
N ASP A 16 -5.60 -6.23 16.21
CA ASP A 16 -6.50 -6.52 17.34
C ASP A 16 -5.83 -7.34 18.45
N SER A 17 -4.61 -7.85 18.22
CA SER A 17 -3.79 -8.45 19.29
C SER A 17 -3.10 -7.40 20.17
N ARG A 18 -3.38 -6.10 20.00
CA ARG A 18 -2.84 -4.99 20.82
C ARG A 18 -3.08 -5.16 22.33
N ASP A 19 -4.12 -5.87 22.74
CA ASP A 19 -4.39 -6.15 24.16
C ASP A 19 -3.44 -7.19 24.78
N LYS A 20 -2.54 -7.80 23.99
CA LYS A 20 -1.57 -8.80 24.46
C LYS A 20 -0.12 -8.53 24.05
N ILE A 21 0.23 -7.28 23.74
CA ILE A 21 1.60 -6.92 23.37
C ILE A 21 2.22 -6.13 24.54
N PRO A 22 3.24 -6.67 25.24
CA PRO A 22 3.91 -5.93 26.31
C PRO A 22 4.53 -4.63 25.78
N GLU A 23 4.46 -3.55 26.57
CA GLU A 23 4.80 -2.17 26.18
C GLU A 23 6.19 -2.02 25.55
N GLN A 24 7.12 -2.94 25.81
CA GLN A 24 8.47 -2.97 25.24
C GLN A 24 8.55 -3.39 23.76
N ALA A 25 7.49 -3.93 23.17
CA ALA A 25 7.49 -4.41 21.77
C ALA A 25 6.84 -3.45 20.76
N GLN A 26 6.21 -2.36 21.21
CA GLN A 26 5.61 -1.37 20.31
C GLN A 26 6.65 -0.62 19.45
N GLN A 27 7.88 -0.47 19.96
CA GLN A 27 8.97 0.18 19.24
C GLN A 27 9.67 -0.72 18.21
N VAL A 28 9.44 -2.04 18.24
CA VAL A 28 10.17 -3.00 17.38
C VAL A 28 9.50 -3.19 16.01
N MET A 29 8.24 -2.79 15.85
CA MET A 29 7.49 -2.94 14.59
C MET A 29 7.96 -2.00 13.46
N TYR A 30 8.83 -1.02 13.75
CA TYR A 30 9.22 0.01 12.78
C TYR A 30 10.54 -0.25 12.03
N TYR A 31 11.35 -1.24 12.43
CA TYR A 31 12.64 -1.48 11.79
C TYR A 31 13.01 -2.96 11.76
N SER A 32 12.49 -3.69 10.79
CA SER A 32 13.07 -4.97 10.35
C SER A 32 13.40 -4.92 8.86
N LEU A 33 14.28 -3.97 8.51
CA LEU A 33 15.07 -4.07 7.28
C LEU A 33 16.28 -4.96 7.59
N ALA A 34 16.07 -6.28 7.68
CA ALA A 34 17.16 -7.22 7.81
C ALA A 34 16.83 -8.54 7.11
N ILE A 35 17.56 -8.74 6.01
CA ILE A 35 17.79 -9.94 5.22
C ILE A 35 17.73 -11.24 6.05
N GLY A 36 17.08 -12.27 5.52
CA GLY A 36 17.31 -13.69 5.89
C GLY A 36 16.07 -14.39 6.42
N HIS A 37 15.49 -15.32 5.68
CA HIS A 37 15.80 -16.75 5.79
C HIS A 37 15.38 -17.35 7.15
N HIS A 38 14.24 -18.06 7.15
CA HIS A 38 13.74 -18.99 8.16
C HIS A 38 14.06 -18.66 9.64
N VAL A 39 13.15 -17.92 10.32
CA VAL A 39 12.69 -18.17 11.72
C VAL A 39 11.76 -17.00 12.16
N GLY A 40 10.47 -17.29 12.32
CA GLY A 40 9.65 -16.85 13.45
C GLY A 40 9.36 -15.37 13.74
N VAL A 41 9.72 -14.40 12.89
CA VAL A 41 9.21 -13.01 13.02
C VAL A 41 8.12 -12.80 11.97
N ILE A 42 6.89 -12.61 12.44
CA ILE A 42 5.73 -12.42 11.58
C ILE A 42 5.86 -11.04 10.93
N ASP A 43 6.18 -11.05 9.64
CA ASP A 43 6.40 -9.89 8.79
C ASP A 43 5.04 -9.21 8.48
N CYS A 44 4.49 -8.55 9.50
CA CYS A 44 3.17 -7.91 9.46
C CYS A 44 3.10 -6.69 8.51
N LEU A 45 4.24 -6.24 7.99
CA LEU A 45 4.37 -5.04 7.17
C LEU A 45 5.27 -5.34 5.95
N LYS A 46 4.68 -5.89 4.90
CA LYS A 46 5.43 -6.19 3.67
C LYS A 46 5.41 -4.98 2.75
N GLN A 47 6.58 -4.41 2.43
CA GLN A 47 6.68 -3.43 1.35
C GLN A 47 6.43 -4.12 0.00
N VAL A 48 5.45 -3.62 -0.77
CA VAL A 48 5.02 -4.24 -2.03
C VAL A 48 5.31 -3.38 -3.25
N LEU A 49 5.39 -2.06 -3.09
CA LEU A 49 5.69 -1.12 -4.17
C LEU A 49 6.44 0.08 -3.61
N HIS A 50 7.43 0.56 -4.38
CA HIS A 50 8.20 1.77 -4.09
C HIS A 50 8.38 2.53 -5.41
N CYS A 51 8.09 3.83 -5.39
CA CYS A 51 8.28 4.70 -6.54
C CYS A 51 8.53 6.16 -6.12
N PRO A 52 9.17 6.97 -6.98
CA PRO A 52 9.30 8.41 -6.76
C PRO A 52 7.92 9.09 -6.75
N LEU A 53 7.76 10.13 -5.92
CA LEU A 53 6.48 10.86 -5.81
C LEU A 53 6.02 11.44 -7.15
N SER A 54 6.92 12.01 -7.94
CA SER A 54 6.59 12.61 -9.24
C SER A 54 6.06 11.59 -10.23
N GLU A 55 6.60 10.37 -10.22
CA GLU A 55 6.13 9.28 -11.08
C GLU A 55 4.82 8.70 -10.57
N TYR A 56 4.63 8.63 -9.24
CA TYR A 56 3.34 8.27 -8.64
C TYR A 56 2.23 9.24 -9.07
N GLU A 57 2.46 10.55 -9.02
CA GLU A 57 1.51 11.57 -9.46
C GLU A 57 1.16 11.41 -10.94
N GLY A 58 2.17 11.18 -11.79
CA GLY A 58 1.97 10.93 -13.22
C GLY A 58 1.20 9.64 -13.51
N TRP A 59 1.47 8.57 -12.76
CA TRP A 59 0.77 7.29 -12.87
C TRP A 59 -0.70 7.41 -12.46
N VAL A 60 -0.97 7.99 -11.29
CA VAL A 60 -2.33 8.23 -10.78
C VAL A 60 -3.10 9.22 -11.66
N GLY A 61 -2.41 10.19 -12.27
CA GLY A 61 -2.97 11.16 -13.20
C GLY A 61 -3.58 10.52 -14.47
N GLN A 62 -3.19 9.30 -14.82
CA GLN A 62 -3.72 8.58 -15.99
C GLN A 62 -5.07 7.90 -15.72
N LEU A 63 -5.54 7.87 -14.46
CA LEU A 63 -6.84 7.33 -14.11
C LEU A 63 -7.97 8.21 -14.65
N ALA A 64 -8.84 7.61 -15.47
CA ALA A 64 -10.05 8.26 -15.98
C ALA A 64 -11.12 8.45 -14.89
N ASP A 65 -11.12 7.59 -13.86
CA ASP A 65 -12.07 7.68 -12.75
C ASP A 65 -11.62 8.74 -11.74
N ASP A 66 -12.42 9.80 -11.61
CA ASP A 66 -12.15 10.94 -10.73
C ASP A 66 -12.15 10.57 -9.25
N GLU A 67 -12.95 9.59 -8.84
CA GLU A 67 -13.04 9.17 -7.44
C GLU A 67 -11.84 8.32 -7.04
N ALA A 68 -11.45 7.36 -7.89
CA ALA A 68 -10.22 6.60 -7.72
C ALA A 68 -8.99 7.52 -7.70
N ARG A 69 -8.93 8.48 -8.64
CA ARG A 69 -7.85 9.47 -8.70
C ARG A 69 -7.80 10.32 -7.44
N ARG A 70 -8.94 10.83 -6.97
CA ARG A 70 -9.03 11.62 -5.72
C ARG A 70 -8.57 10.83 -4.50
N LYS A 71 -8.96 9.56 -4.40
CA LYS A 71 -8.53 8.68 -3.29
C LYS A 71 -7.02 8.53 -3.26
N MET A 72 -6.41 8.24 -4.41
CA MET A 72 -4.96 8.06 -4.54
C MET A 72 -4.20 9.38 -4.30
N LEU A 73 -4.61 10.46 -4.95
CA LEU A 73 -4.02 11.79 -4.74
C LEU A 73 -4.24 12.35 -3.32
N GLY A 74 -5.17 11.78 -2.55
CA GLY A 74 -5.30 12.04 -1.12
C GLY A 74 -3.97 11.88 -0.36
N LEU A 75 -3.06 11.02 -0.85
CA LEU A 75 -1.71 10.87 -0.34
C LEU A 75 -0.95 12.20 -0.23
N LEU A 76 -1.09 13.08 -1.22
CA LEU A 76 -0.40 14.37 -1.24
C LEU A 76 -0.87 15.30 -0.11
N ARG A 77 -2.14 15.18 0.25
CA ARG A 77 -2.77 16.01 1.27
C ARG A 77 -2.53 15.50 2.69
N PHE A 78 -2.59 14.18 2.89
CA PHE A 78 -2.57 13.57 4.21
C PHE A 78 -1.20 12.95 4.58
N GLY A 79 -0.30 12.79 3.62
CA GLY A 79 0.98 12.09 3.80
C GLY A 79 0.86 10.56 3.85
N GLU A 80 -0.34 10.04 4.13
CA GLU A 80 -0.65 8.61 4.15
C GLU A 80 -2.11 8.38 3.75
N ILE A 81 -2.37 7.27 3.05
CA ILE A 81 -3.72 6.77 2.79
C ILE A 81 -3.80 5.26 3.06
N THR A 82 -5.00 4.81 3.42
CA THR A 82 -5.32 3.39 3.56
C THR A 82 -6.25 2.91 2.45
N ILE A 83 -5.95 1.74 1.90
CA ILE A 83 -6.76 1.01 0.92
C ILE A 83 -7.13 -0.33 1.55
N ASP A 84 -8.39 -0.51 1.88
CA ASP A 84 -8.94 -1.75 2.46
C ASP A 84 -9.98 -2.38 1.50
N SER A 85 -10.69 -3.40 1.98
CA SER A 85 -11.71 -4.11 1.22
C SER A 85 -12.81 -3.21 0.65
N THR A 86 -13.10 -2.06 1.26
CA THR A 86 -14.12 -1.11 0.78
C THR A 86 -13.69 -0.40 -0.51
N HIS A 87 -12.38 -0.35 -0.79
CA HIS A 87 -11.81 0.35 -1.93
C HIS A 87 -11.52 -0.56 -3.12
N VAL A 88 -11.56 -1.89 -2.92
CA VAL A 88 -11.16 -2.89 -3.92
C VAL A 88 -11.94 -2.75 -5.22
N THR A 89 -13.26 -2.58 -5.16
CA THR A 89 -14.10 -2.47 -6.36
C THR A 89 -13.80 -1.19 -7.15
N LEU A 90 -13.75 -0.04 -6.47
CA LEU A 90 -13.46 1.26 -7.08
C LEU A 90 -12.08 1.27 -7.75
N LEU A 91 -11.04 0.92 -6.99
CA LEU A 91 -9.67 0.94 -7.49
C LEU A 91 -9.42 -0.18 -8.50
N GLY A 92 -9.99 -1.37 -8.29
CA GLY A 92 -9.85 -2.49 -9.20
C GLY A 92 -10.43 -2.20 -10.58
N SER A 93 -11.59 -1.54 -10.64
CA SER A 93 -12.18 -1.08 -11.90
C SER A 93 -11.32 -0.01 -12.58
N ALA A 94 -10.92 1.02 -11.84
CA ALA A 94 -10.16 2.14 -12.39
C ALA A 94 -8.77 1.72 -12.91
N PHE A 95 -8.02 0.94 -12.14
CA PHE A 95 -6.71 0.42 -12.57
C PHE A 95 -6.85 -0.73 -13.59
N GLY A 96 -7.94 -1.50 -13.56
CA GLY A 96 -8.25 -2.50 -14.58
C GLY A 96 -8.44 -1.89 -15.97
N ALA A 97 -9.10 -0.73 -16.05
CA ALA A 97 -9.26 0.02 -17.31
C ALA A 97 -7.94 0.64 -17.82
N LEU A 98 -7.02 0.92 -16.90
CA LEU A 98 -5.71 1.50 -17.19
C LEU A 98 -4.68 0.46 -17.65
N LYS A 99 -4.87 -0.81 -17.27
CA LYS A 99 -3.95 -1.92 -17.54
C LYS A 99 -3.52 -2.01 -19.00
N GLY A 100 -2.19 -1.97 -19.21
CA GLY A 100 -1.57 -2.09 -20.55
C GLY A 100 -1.57 -0.79 -21.36
N ARG A 101 -2.04 0.32 -20.77
CA ARG A 101 -2.02 1.67 -21.36
C ARG A 101 -1.28 2.68 -20.49
N ASP A 102 -0.93 2.31 -19.26
CA ASP A 102 -0.18 3.16 -18.36
C ASP A 102 1.32 3.21 -18.66
N SER A 103 1.97 4.24 -18.10
CA SER A 103 3.42 4.39 -18.11
C SER A 103 4.17 3.42 -17.18
N HIS A 104 3.48 2.70 -16.28
CA HIS A 104 4.10 1.81 -15.29
C HIS A 104 3.31 0.50 -15.10
N PRO A 105 3.37 -0.41 -16.09
CA PRO A 105 2.52 -1.60 -16.11
C PRO A 105 2.81 -2.56 -14.94
N ASP A 106 4.05 -2.60 -14.47
CA ASP A 106 4.46 -3.41 -13.33
C ASP A 106 3.83 -2.91 -12.02
N TRP A 107 3.63 -1.59 -11.88
CA TRP A 107 3.00 -1.00 -10.69
C TRP A 107 1.51 -1.26 -10.68
N THR A 108 0.85 -1.10 -11.83
CA THR A 108 -0.56 -1.48 -12.02
C THR A 108 -0.76 -2.96 -11.72
N LEU A 109 0.08 -3.83 -12.26
CA LEU A 109 -0.02 -5.27 -12.00
C LEU A 109 0.17 -5.60 -10.51
N THR A 110 1.15 -4.97 -9.87
CA THR A 110 1.42 -5.15 -8.43
C THR A 110 0.22 -4.69 -7.59
N LEU A 111 -0.30 -3.49 -7.83
CA LEU A 111 -1.46 -2.96 -7.10
C LEU A 111 -2.68 -3.85 -7.32
N MET A 112 -2.97 -4.27 -8.56
CA MET A 112 -4.07 -5.18 -8.85
C MET A 112 -3.92 -6.52 -8.12
N GLY A 113 -2.71 -7.07 -8.03
CA GLY A 113 -2.43 -8.28 -7.25
C GLY A 113 -2.73 -8.09 -5.76
N GLN A 114 -2.40 -6.92 -5.20
CA GLN A 114 -2.72 -6.60 -3.81
C GLN A 114 -4.23 -6.40 -3.58
N LEU A 115 -4.93 -5.74 -4.51
CA LEU A 115 -6.39 -5.61 -4.44
C LEU A 115 -7.08 -6.98 -4.48
N ALA A 116 -6.59 -7.90 -5.31
CA ALA A 116 -7.07 -9.27 -5.34
C ALA A 116 -6.79 -10.01 -4.02
N ALA A 117 -5.62 -9.80 -3.40
CA ALA A 117 -5.30 -10.35 -2.08
C ALA A 117 -6.26 -9.83 -1.00
N ILE A 118 -6.56 -8.53 -0.98
CA ILE A 118 -7.56 -7.92 -0.09
C ILE A 118 -8.96 -8.50 -0.35
N GLN A 119 -9.31 -8.75 -1.61
CA GLN A 119 -10.60 -9.34 -1.97
C GLN A 119 -10.75 -10.76 -1.42
N GLN A 120 -9.68 -11.56 -1.49
CA GLN A 120 -9.66 -12.94 -0.96
C GLN A 120 -9.60 -12.97 0.56
N GLU A 121 -8.82 -12.08 1.17
CA GLU A 121 -8.67 -11.94 2.61
C GLU A 121 -8.94 -10.49 3.03
N PRO A 122 -10.20 -10.14 3.37
CA PRO A 122 -10.61 -8.77 3.73
C PRO A 122 -9.93 -8.21 5.00
N ALA A 123 -9.22 -9.06 5.75
CA ALA A 123 -8.37 -8.63 6.85
C ALA A 123 -7.08 -7.95 6.35
N ILE A 124 -6.70 -8.11 5.09
CA ILE A 124 -5.55 -7.42 4.50
C ILE A 124 -5.96 -5.99 4.13
N TYR A 125 -5.04 -5.03 4.29
CA TYR A 125 -5.16 -3.70 3.73
C TYR A 125 -3.79 -3.18 3.30
N LEU A 126 -3.78 -2.19 2.40
CA LEU A 126 -2.57 -1.46 2.03
C LEU A 126 -2.51 -0.10 2.73
N MET A 127 -1.33 0.21 3.24
CA MET A 127 -0.95 1.54 3.67
C MET A 127 -0.03 2.14 2.62
N VAL A 128 -0.39 3.29 2.08
CA VAL A 128 0.43 4.03 1.11
C VAL A 128 0.94 5.28 1.80
N LYS A 129 2.25 5.45 1.87
CA LYS A 129 2.90 6.52 2.63
C LYS A 129 3.85 7.31 1.77
N ARG A 130 3.78 8.64 1.91
CA ARG A 130 4.74 9.58 1.35
C ARG A 130 5.88 9.75 2.34
N LEU A 131 7.10 9.69 1.84
CA LEU A 131 8.32 9.89 2.59
C LEU A 131 9.02 11.11 2.01
N ASP A 132 9.02 12.19 2.80
CA ASP A 132 9.74 13.42 2.47
C ASP A 132 11.17 13.25 3.00
N ASN A 133 12.16 13.20 2.10
CA ASN A 133 13.58 13.00 2.41
C ASN A 133 14.34 14.33 2.51
#